data_AF-A0AAN8EEN8-F1
#
_entry.id   AF-A0AAN8EEN8-F1
#
_cell.length_a   1.000
_cell.length_b   1.000
_cell.length_c   1.000
_cell.angle_alpha   90.00
_cell.angle_beta   90.00
_cell.angle_gamma   90.00
#
_symmetry.space_group_name_H-M   'P 1'
#
loop_
_entity.id
_entity.type
_entity.pdbx_description
1 polymer ?
#
loop_
_entity_poly.entity_id
_entity_poly.type
_entity_poly.pdbx_seq_one_letter_code
_entity_poly.pdbx_strand_id
1 'polypeptide(L)'
;MPPPRIQAIQPRNESEDEAVSDNASVTDDSVGLSEEEEEPSDEEDGSQSSVEPEPQEEQDDLKDITFGALAEAQARLDPNPRKRKLADRDESPEKFTERDRELRKDIDYTNRGQVKHIARTSKHAPTTMSTKNPVSRKRTIFSPPPADKFKDPRFDASVIADSRRDNTSSTQRANHNYAFLSDYQATEVLGLKAQLKKTKDPDQHDQLKRQIMSIESKLRNAQYQRREAEILQEHKKKEREAIREGKKARPYYLKQSELKKQIKQERQDAMGKRARDKSDKRKKKREKTKEARDMPRVRRFVD
;
A
#
# COMPACT_ATOMS: atom_id res chain seq x y z
N MET A 1 -12.37 27.94 -61.07
CA MET A 1 -13.06 26.70 -60.67
C MET A 1 -13.00 26.56 -59.16
N PRO A 2 -14.13 26.63 -58.44
CA PRO A 2 -14.18 26.31 -57.01
C PRO A 2 -14.33 24.78 -56.78
N PRO A 3 -13.86 24.24 -55.65
CA PRO A 3 -13.96 22.80 -55.35
C PRO A 3 -15.38 22.38 -54.93
N PRO A 4 -15.79 21.12 -55.16
CA PRO A 4 -17.14 20.64 -54.86
C PRO A 4 -17.40 20.48 -53.35
N ARG A 5 -18.62 20.86 -52.97
CA ARG A 5 -19.17 20.88 -51.61
C ARG A 5 -19.60 19.47 -51.17
N ILE A 6 -18.95 18.91 -50.16
CA ILE A 6 -19.32 17.62 -49.54
C ILE A 6 -20.62 17.82 -48.75
N GLN A 7 -21.66 17.03 -49.08
CA GLN A 7 -22.93 17.02 -48.36
C GLN A 7 -22.83 16.13 -47.11
N ALA A 8 -23.35 16.63 -45.99
CA ALA A 8 -23.38 15.94 -44.71
C ALA A 8 -24.42 14.79 -44.72
N ILE A 9 -23.99 13.61 -44.27
CA ILE A 9 -24.83 12.42 -44.09
C ILE A 9 -25.58 12.58 -42.76
N GLN A 10 -26.92 12.55 -42.80
CA GLN A 10 -27.74 12.47 -41.59
C GLN A 10 -27.91 10.99 -41.16
N PRO A 11 -27.98 10.69 -39.86
CA PRO A 11 -28.26 9.33 -39.39
C PRO A 11 -29.76 9.00 -39.55
N ARG A 12 -30.00 7.83 -40.12
CA ARG A 12 -31.30 7.20 -40.36
C ARG A 12 -31.81 6.60 -39.06
N ASN A 13 -32.93 7.11 -38.56
CA ASN A 13 -33.69 6.50 -37.47
C ASN A 13 -34.53 5.35 -38.05
N GLU A 14 -34.24 4.12 -37.65
CA GLU A 14 -35.12 2.97 -37.82
C GLU A 14 -35.58 2.52 -36.44
N SER A 15 -36.87 2.70 -36.20
CA SER A 15 -37.65 2.14 -35.10
C SER A 15 -38.21 0.78 -35.55
N GLU A 16 -37.89 -0.28 -34.83
CA GLU A 16 -38.65 -1.53 -34.87
C GLU A 16 -38.95 -1.97 -33.44
N ASP A 17 -40.24 -1.99 -33.14
CA ASP A 17 -40.85 -2.73 -32.04
C ASP A 17 -40.81 -4.23 -32.35
N GLU A 18 -40.55 -5.08 -31.36
CA GLU A 18 -41.48 -6.17 -30.96
C GLU A 18 -40.89 -7.13 -29.90
N ALA A 19 -41.84 -7.67 -29.13
CA ALA A 19 -41.82 -8.93 -28.37
C ALA A 19 -41.01 -9.06 -27.06
N VAL A 20 -41.76 -8.85 -25.97
CA VAL A 20 -41.69 -9.53 -24.68
C VAL A 20 -41.43 -11.04 -24.78
N SER A 21 -40.45 -11.54 -24.02
CA SER A 21 -40.41 -12.93 -23.56
C SER A 21 -39.88 -12.99 -22.13
N ASP A 22 -40.77 -13.39 -21.22
CA ASP A 22 -40.50 -13.68 -19.83
C ASP A 22 -39.65 -14.95 -19.65
N ASN A 23 -38.98 -15.00 -18.49
CA ASN A 23 -38.52 -16.19 -17.78
C ASN A 23 -37.04 -16.60 -17.91
N ALA A 24 -36.22 -16.01 -17.05
CA ALA A 24 -35.18 -16.76 -16.34
C ALA A 24 -35.00 -16.14 -14.95
N SER A 25 -35.70 -16.70 -13.96
CA SER A 25 -35.46 -16.47 -12.54
C SER A 25 -34.05 -16.95 -12.17
N VAL A 26 -33.05 -16.09 -12.35
CA VAL A 26 -31.74 -16.28 -11.71
C VAL A 26 -31.94 -16.01 -10.23
N THR A 27 -31.88 -17.08 -9.45
CA THR A 27 -31.72 -17.06 -8.00
C THR A 27 -30.50 -16.19 -7.65
N ASP A 28 -30.76 -14.98 -7.18
CA ASP A 28 -29.84 -14.10 -6.46
C ASP A 28 -29.48 -14.76 -5.13
N ASP A 29 -28.67 -15.83 -5.18
CA ASP A 29 -27.96 -16.34 -4.02
C ASP A 29 -26.75 -15.43 -3.78
N SER A 30 -27.06 -14.26 -3.24
CA SER A 30 -26.12 -13.32 -2.65
C SER A 30 -25.49 -14.01 -1.44
N VAL A 31 -24.48 -14.84 -1.67
CA VAL A 31 -23.49 -15.22 -0.66
C VAL A 31 -22.82 -13.95 -0.16
N GLY A 32 -23.32 -13.46 0.97
CA GLY A 32 -22.73 -12.35 1.69
C GLY A 32 -21.41 -12.81 2.26
N LEU A 33 -20.31 -12.50 1.59
CA LEU A 33 -19.00 -12.45 2.22
C LEU A 33 -19.07 -11.36 3.29
N SER A 34 -19.19 -11.80 4.53
CA SER A 34 -18.93 -11.06 5.74
C SER A 34 -17.46 -10.66 5.76
N GLU A 35 -17.21 -9.35 5.73
CA GLU A 35 -15.98 -8.79 6.30
C GLU A 35 -16.10 -8.98 7.81
N GLU A 36 -15.37 -9.97 8.33
CA GLU A 36 -15.08 -10.12 9.75
C GLU A 36 -14.06 -9.05 10.13
N GLU A 37 -14.48 -8.10 10.95
CA GLU A 37 -13.59 -7.32 11.79
C GLU A 37 -13.63 -7.99 13.16
N GLU A 38 -12.59 -8.78 13.46
CA GLU A 38 -12.34 -9.26 14.81
C GLU A 38 -11.49 -8.23 15.54
N GLU A 39 -12.11 -7.57 16.52
CA GLU A 39 -11.44 -6.83 17.59
C GLU A 39 -10.93 -7.85 18.62
N PRO A 40 -9.67 -7.78 19.09
CA PRO A 40 -9.18 -8.68 20.11
C PRO A 40 -9.74 -8.27 21.49
N SER A 41 -10.60 -9.13 22.06
CA SER A 41 -11.02 -9.07 23.45
C SER A 41 -9.93 -9.68 24.34
N ASP A 42 -9.37 -8.85 25.23
CA ASP A 42 -8.58 -9.30 26.39
C ASP A 42 -9.49 -10.09 27.33
N GLU A 43 -9.36 -11.42 27.33
CA GLU A 43 -9.86 -12.28 28.40
C GLU A 43 -8.66 -12.78 29.21
N GLU A 44 -8.56 -12.28 30.45
CA GLU A 44 -7.69 -12.80 31.49
C GLU A 44 -8.14 -14.22 31.87
N ASP A 45 -7.36 -15.22 31.47
CA ASP A 45 -7.53 -16.60 31.92
C ASP A 45 -6.75 -16.82 33.24
N GLY A 46 -7.50 -16.73 34.34
CA GLY A 46 -7.06 -17.22 35.64
C GLY A 46 -7.13 -18.74 35.70
N SER A 47 -6.04 -19.41 35.32
CA SER A 47 -5.86 -20.83 35.58
C SER A 47 -5.03 -21.03 36.86
N GLN A 48 -5.70 -21.51 37.91
CA GLN A 48 -5.06 -22.10 39.07
C GLN A 48 -4.80 -23.59 38.78
N SER A 49 -3.54 -24.01 38.82
CA SER A 49 -3.17 -25.40 39.09
C SER A 49 -2.09 -25.47 40.16
N SER A 50 -2.47 -26.08 41.27
CA SER A 50 -1.66 -26.47 42.41
C SER A 50 -0.70 -27.63 42.10
N VAL A 51 0.30 -27.86 43.00
CA VAL A 51 1.19 -29.05 43.17
C VAL A 51 2.49 -28.97 42.35
N GLU A 52 3.74 -29.17 42.80
CA GLU A 52 4.49 -29.43 44.05
C GLU A 52 5.97 -29.01 43.76
N PRO A 53 6.90 -28.94 44.74
CA PRO A 53 8.25 -28.42 44.54
C PRO A 53 9.28 -29.52 44.21
N GLU A 54 10.03 -29.35 43.11
CA GLU A 54 11.27 -30.10 42.81
C GLU A 54 12.28 -29.14 42.16
N PRO A 55 13.37 -28.72 42.84
CA PRO A 55 14.38 -27.86 42.25
C PRO A 55 15.76 -28.54 42.25
N GLN A 56 16.32 -28.84 41.08
CA GLN A 56 17.78 -28.97 40.91
C GLN A 56 18.27 -29.00 39.45
N GLU A 57 17.48 -29.52 38.49
CA GLU A 57 18.01 -29.76 37.12
C GLU A 57 18.09 -28.48 36.26
N GLU A 58 17.16 -27.53 36.41
CA GLU A 58 17.14 -26.31 35.58
C GLU A 58 18.31 -25.34 35.84
N GLN A 59 18.95 -25.43 37.02
CA GLN A 59 20.09 -24.57 37.36
C GLN A 59 21.41 -25.03 36.75
N ASP A 60 21.52 -26.31 36.39
CA ASP A 60 22.74 -26.85 35.78
C ASP A 60 22.76 -26.56 34.27
N ASP A 61 21.60 -26.63 33.60
CA ASP A 61 21.47 -26.24 32.20
C ASP A 61 21.78 -24.75 31.95
N LEU A 62 21.53 -23.88 32.94
CA LEU A 62 21.86 -22.45 32.88
C LEU A 62 23.37 -22.17 32.96
N LYS A 63 24.17 -23.08 33.53
CA LYS A 63 25.63 -22.93 33.67
C LYS A 63 26.38 -23.29 32.39
N ASP A 64 25.81 -24.15 31.56
CA ASP A 64 26.39 -24.60 30.29
C ASP A 64 26.08 -23.65 29.10
N ILE A 65 25.22 -22.65 29.31
CA ILE A 65 24.91 -21.64 28.30
C ILE A 65 26.08 -20.68 28.16
N THR A 66 26.78 -20.76 27.03
CA THR A 66 27.85 -19.81 26.72
C THR A 66 27.29 -18.40 26.52
N PHE A 67 28.07 -17.39 26.91
CA PHE A 67 27.70 -15.97 26.75
C PHE A 67 27.31 -15.60 25.31
N GLY A 68 27.90 -16.27 24.31
CA GLY A 68 27.56 -16.09 22.90
C GLY A 68 26.14 -16.57 22.55
N ALA A 69 25.72 -17.73 23.07
CA ALA A 69 24.37 -18.25 22.88
C ALA A 69 23.31 -17.34 23.52
N LEU A 70 23.62 -16.78 24.69
CA LEU A 70 22.77 -15.82 25.40
C LEU A 70 22.62 -14.49 24.61
N ALA A 71 23.71 -14.00 24.03
CA ALA A 71 23.68 -12.79 23.19
C ALA A 71 22.90 -13.01 21.88
N GLU A 72 23.01 -14.20 21.26
CA GLU A 72 22.26 -14.53 20.05
C GLU A 72 20.76 -14.66 20.32
N ALA A 73 20.37 -15.29 21.43
CA ALA A 73 18.97 -15.40 21.84
C ALA A 73 18.34 -14.01 22.08
N GLN A 74 19.06 -13.11 22.76
CA GLN A 74 18.62 -11.73 22.96
C GLN A 74 18.45 -10.97 21.63
N ALA A 75 19.38 -11.14 20.69
CA ALA A 75 19.28 -10.49 19.37
C ALA A 75 18.09 -10.98 18.53
N ARG A 76 17.63 -12.22 18.74
CA ARG A 76 16.44 -12.78 18.07
C ARG A 76 15.13 -12.34 18.71
N LEU A 77 15.14 -12.05 20.01
CA LEU A 77 13.96 -11.63 20.77
C LEU A 77 13.70 -10.12 20.70
N ASP A 78 14.71 -9.29 20.38
CA ASP A 78 14.55 -7.85 20.23
C ASP A 78 13.94 -7.47 18.87
N PRO A 79 12.70 -6.95 18.80
CA PRO A 79 12.05 -6.59 17.53
C PRO A 79 12.66 -5.34 16.87
N ASN A 80 13.68 -4.71 17.46
CA ASN A 80 14.32 -3.50 16.92
C ASN A 80 15.80 -3.37 17.31
N PRO A 81 16.72 -4.10 16.67
CA PRO A 81 18.13 -4.10 17.05
C PRO A 81 18.82 -2.79 16.61
N ARG A 82 18.92 -1.83 17.53
CA ARG A 82 19.79 -0.67 17.35
C ARG A 82 21.25 -1.15 17.41
N LYS A 83 21.92 -1.18 16.25
CA LYS A 83 23.36 -1.50 16.11
C LYS A 83 24.20 -0.77 17.16
N ARG A 84 24.70 -1.49 18.17
CA ARG A 84 25.71 -0.96 19.09
C ARG A 84 27.05 -0.95 18.36
N LYS A 85 27.64 0.23 18.14
CA LYS A 85 29.04 0.37 17.71
C LYS A 85 29.93 0.02 18.91
N LEU A 86 30.52 -1.17 18.92
CA LEU A 86 31.71 -1.40 19.75
C LEU A 86 32.87 -0.63 19.12
N ALA A 87 33.46 0.27 19.90
CA ALA A 87 34.74 0.88 19.58
C ALA A 87 35.83 -0.09 20.05
N ASP A 88 36.42 -0.82 19.11
CA ASP A 88 37.59 -1.64 19.37
C ASP A 88 38.82 -0.74 19.29
N ARG A 89 39.47 -0.55 20.44
CA ARG A 89 40.83 -0.03 20.56
C ARG A 89 41.61 -1.18 21.16
N ASP A 90 42.41 -1.85 20.34
CA ASP A 90 43.64 -2.51 20.79
C ASP A 90 44.63 -2.63 19.62
N GLU A 91 45.86 -2.20 19.90
CA GLU A 91 46.99 -2.20 18.98
C GLU A 91 47.74 -3.54 19.08
N SER A 92 48.08 -4.16 17.94
CA SER A 92 49.23 -5.09 17.81
C SER A 92 49.53 -5.38 16.32
N PRO A 93 50.77 -5.79 15.98
CA PRO A 93 51.52 -5.21 14.86
C PRO A 93 51.34 -5.92 13.51
N GLU A 94 51.55 -5.13 12.47
CA GLU A 94 51.36 -5.44 11.06
C GLU A 94 52.30 -6.52 10.51
N LYS A 95 51.76 -7.40 9.67
CA LYS A 95 52.49 -8.01 8.55
C LYS A 95 51.88 -7.52 7.23
N PHE A 96 52.48 -6.45 6.71
CA PHE A 96 52.17 -5.91 5.38
C PHE A 96 52.53 -6.94 4.29
N THR A 97 51.57 -7.34 3.45
CA THR A 97 51.83 -8.11 2.23
C THR A 97 51.60 -7.23 1.00
N GLU A 98 52.29 -7.54 -0.10
CA GLU A 98 52.29 -6.75 -1.34
C GLU A 98 50.91 -6.57 -2.00
N ARG A 99 49.89 -7.34 -1.58
CA ARG A 99 48.49 -7.15 -2.02
C ARG A 99 47.88 -5.83 -1.59
N ASP A 100 48.33 -5.24 -0.48
CA ASP A 100 47.82 -3.93 -0.01
C ASP A 100 48.36 -2.75 -0.83
N ARG A 101 49.40 -2.96 -1.67
CA ARG A 101 49.91 -1.92 -2.58
C ARG A 101 49.08 -1.78 -3.84
N GLU A 102 48.41 -2.83 -4.29
CA GLU A 102 47.62 -2.79 -5.54
C GLU A 102 46.21 -2.22 -5.32
N LEU A 103 45.61 -2.43 -4.15
CA LEU A 103 44.32 -1.82 -3.77
C LEU A 103 44.39 -0.31 -3.52
N ARG A 104 45.60 0.28 -3.47
CA ARG A 104 45.78 1.73 -3.32
C ARG A 104 45.76 2.52 -4.64
N LYS A 105 45.71 1.86 -5.80
CA LYS A 105 45.69 2.55 -7.10
C LYS A 105 44.30 3.04 -7.54
N ASP A 106 43.22 2.57 -6.90
CA ASP A 106 41.84 2.92 -7.29
C ASP A 106 41.14 3.85 -6.29
N ILE A 107 41.90 4.54 -5.43
CA ILE A 107 41.35 5.57 -4.54
C ILE A 107 41.14 6.87 -5.34
N ASP A 108 39.94 6.96 -5.90
CA ASP A 108 39.12 8.17 -5.96
C ASP A 108 39.81 9.49 -6.32
N TYR A 109 39.78 9.82 -7.61
CA TYR A 109 39.95 11.18 -8.11
C TYR A 109 38.81 12.15 -7.67
N THR A 110 37.82 11.67 -6.93
CA THR A 110 36.63 12.42 -6.48
C THR A 110 36.76 13.01 -5.08
N ASN A 111 37.79 12.64 -4.31
CA ASN A 111 38.04 13.13 -2.94
C ASN A 111 39.25 14.07 -2.84
N ARG A 112 39.50 14.89 -3.87
CA ARG A 112 40.59 15.90 -3.86
C ARG A 112 40.29 17.16 -3.04
N GLY A 113 39.13 17.27 -2.39
CA GLY A 113 38.72 18.47 -1.64
C GLY A 113 38.86 18.40 -0.12
N GLN A 114 38.99 17.20 0.45
CA GLN A 114 39.06 17.02 1.90
C GLN A 114 40.50 16.71 2.28
N VAL A 115 41.34 17.74 2.30
CA VAL A 115 42.69 17.63 2.88
C VAL A 115 42.47 17.25 4.34
N LYS A 116 42.80 16.01 4.71
CA LYS A 116 42.78 15.57 6.12
C LYS A 116 43.67 16.54 6.90
N HIS A 117 43.08 17.36 7.75
CA HIS A 117 43.84 18.26 8.60
C HIS A 117 44.74 17.42 9.49
N ILE A 118 46.05 17.58 9.34
CA ILE A 118 47.03 16.90 10.21
C ILE A 118 46.84 17.49 11.60
N ALA A 119 46.32 16.69 12.52
CA ALA A 119 46.11 17.09 13.90
C ALA A 119 47.47 17.36 14.58
N ARG A 120 47.50 18.35 15.48
CA ARG A 120 48.68 18.62 16.31
C ARG A 120 48.95 17.43 17.22
N THR A 121 50.22 17.13 17.47
CA THR A 121 50.62 16.08 18.42
C THR A 121 50.31 16.45 19.87
N SER A 122 50.25 17.75 20.20
CA SER A 122 49.80 18.27 21.50
C SER A 122 49.23 19.69 21.38
N LYS A 123 48.55 20.18 22.43
CA LYS A 123 47.92 21.53 22.44
C LYS A 123 48.93 22.68 22.21
N HIS A 124 50.17 22.48 22.64
CA HIS A 124 51.25 23.48 22.55
C HIS A 124 52.23 23.23 21.40
N ALA A 125 52.03 22.18 20.59
CA ALA A 125 52.89 21.88 19.45
C ALA A 125 52.40 22.55 18.14
N PRO A 126 53.30 23.07 17.30
CA PRO A 126 52.95 23.57 15.98
C PRO A 126 52.50 22.44 15.03
N THR A 127 51.66 22.76 14.05
CA THR A 127 51.27 21.82 12.96
C THR A 127 52.31 21.82 11.85
N THR A 128 52.81 20.65 11.47
CA THR A 128 53.65 20.50 10.27
C THR A 128 52.76 20.36 9.03
N MET A 129 53.08 21.08 7.95
CA MET A 129 52.42 20.95 6.64
C MET A 129 53.42 20.50 5.59
N SER A 130 52.99 19.66 4.66
CA SER A 130 53.86 19.19 3.58
C SER A 130 54.14 20.31 2.57
N THR A 131 55.42 20.53 2.26
CA THR A 131 55.86 21.48 1.21
C THR A 131 55.44 21.09 -0.20
N LYS A 132 54.99 19.84 -0.40
CA LYS A 132 54.54 19.32 -1.69
C LYS A 132 53.18 19.88 -2.13
N ASN A 133 52.39 20.40 -1.18
CA ASN A 133 51.06 20.93 -1.45
C ASN A 133 51.09 22.46 -1.41
N PRO A 134 50.89 23.16 -2.54
CA PRO A 134 50.89 24.61 -2.57
C PRO A 134 49.68 25.19 -1.83
N VAL A 135 49.88 26.31 -1.13
CA VAL A 135 48.81 27.03 -0.44
C VAL A 135 47.88 27.68 -1.48
N SER A 136 46.56 27.52 -1.32
CA SER A 136 45.58 28.19 -2.18
C SER A 136 45.69 29.71 -2.02
N ARG A 137 45.78 30.42 -3.15
CA ARG A 137 45.81 31.90 -3.18
C ARG A 137 44.42 32.54 -3.10
N LYS A 138 43.34 31.74 -3.25
CA LYS A 138 41.96 32.23 -3.26
C LYS A 138 41.19 31.69 -2.06
N ARG A 139 40.39 32.55 -1.43
CA ARG A 139 39.47 32.18 -0.33
C ARG A 139 38.19 31.59 -0.94
N THR A 140 37.87 30.34 -0.65
CA THR A 140 36.61 29.69 -1.05
C THR A 140 35.50 30.14 -0.10
N ILE A 141 34.65 31.08 -0.52
CA ILE A 141 33.56 31.65 0.30
C ILE A 141 32.28 30.80 0.19
N PHE A 142 32.06 30.15 -0.95
CA PHE A 142 30.94 29.24 -1.20
C PHE A 142 31.44 28.00 -1.93
N SER A 143 31.14 26.81 -1.41
CA SER A 143 31.31 25.56 -2.15
C SER A 143 30.01 25.29 -2.90
N PRO A 144 29.99 25.27 -4.25
CA PRO A 144 28.79 24.86 -4.95
C PRO A 144 28.42 23.42 -4.54
N PRO A 145 27.12 23.06 -4.56
CA PRO A 145 26.72 21.68 -4.39
C PRO A 145 27.44 20.81 -5.43
N PRO A 146 27.75 19.55 -5.11
CA PRO A 146 28.44 18.66 -6.02
C PRO A 146 27.66 18.58 -7.34
N ALA A 147 28.38 18.69 -8.47
CA ALA A 147 27.77 18.58 -9.79
C ALA A 147 27.05 17.23 -9.93
N ASP A 148 25.85 17.25 -10.52
CA ASP A 148 25.08 16.03 -10.75
C ASP A 148 25.89 15.06 -11.61
N LYS A 149 26.07 13.85 -11.08
CA LYS A 149 26.80 12.80 -11.78
C LYS A 149 25.97 12.38 -12.99
N PHE A 150 26.56 12.39 -14.18
CA PHE A 150 25.92 11.84 -15.38
C PHE A 150 25.63 10.35 -15.13
N LYS A 151 24.36 10.03 -14.88
CA LYS A 151 23.84 8.68 -14.69
C LYS A 151 22.92 8.39 -15.85
N ASP A 152 22.78 7.12 -16.19
CA ASP A 152 21.72 6.67 -17.09
C ASP A 152 20.38 7.18 -16.56
N PRO A 153 19.52 7.80 -17.39
CA PRO A 153 18.26 8.39 -16.98
C PRO A 153 17.34 7.40 -16.25
N ARG A 154 17.47 6.08 -16.52
CA ARG A 154 16.73 5.05 -15.78
C ARG A 154 17.08 5.00 -14.29
N PHE A 155 18.31 5.40 -13.96
CA PHE A 155 18.84 5.44 -12.60
C PHE A 155 19.00 6.87 -12.08
N ASP A 156 18.46 7.87 -12.80
CA ASP A 156 18.39 9.21 -12.28
C ASP A 156 17.45 9.22 -11.07
N ALA A 157 17.93 9.80 -9.97
CA ALA A 157 17.14 9.96 -8.77
C ALA A 157 15.90 10.80 -9.04
N SER A 158 15.88 11.70 -10.04
CA SER A 158 14.70 12.45 -10.45
C SER A 158 13.61 11.54 -11.04
N VAL A 159 13.97 10.64 -11.95
CA VAL A 159 13.08 9.68 -12.61
C VAL A 159 12.61 8.59 -11.63
N ILE A 160 13.52 8.07 -10.82
CA ILE A 160 13.18 7.11 -9.76
C ILE A 160 12.33 7.79 -8.68
N ALA A 161 12.63 9.05 -8.32
CA ALA A 161 11.80 9.79 -7.37
C ALA A 161 10.42 10.04 -7.94
N ASP A 162 10.23 10.39 -9.21
CA ASP A 162 8.89 10.52 -9.78
C ASP A 162 8.06 9.22 -9.73
N SER A 163 8.75 8.07 -9.74
CA SER A 163 8.11 6.76 -9.53
C SER A 163 7.83 6.45 -8.04
N ARG A 164 8.69 6.92 -7.11
CA ARG A 164 8.64 6.56 -5.67
C ARG A 164 8.01 7.62 -4.75
N ARG A 165 7.99 8.89 -5.15
CA ARG A 165 7.71 10.04 -4.28
C ARG A 165 6.22 10.23 -4.05
N ASP A 166 5.38 9.59 -4.86
CA ASP A 166 3.95 9.58 -4.64
C ASP A 166 3.36 8.24 -5.13
N ASN A 167 3.41 7.23 -4.27
CA ASN A 167 2.83 5.89 -4.53
C ASN A 167 1.35 5.99 -4.94
N THR A 168 0.64 7.03 -4.49
CA THR A 168 -0.75 7.30 -4.88
C THR A 168 -0.82 7.77 -6.34
N SER A 169 0.10 8.61 -6.79
CA SER A 169 0.19 9.06 -8.19
C SER A 169 0.68 7.94 -9.13
N SER A 170 1.63 7.10 -8.69
CA SER A 170 2.13 6.00 -9.53
C SER A 170 1.06 4.92 -9.75
N THR A 171 0.30 4.57 -8.71
CA THR A 171 -0.84 3.64 -8.82
C THR A 171 -1.97 4.22 -9.67
N GLN A 172 -2.29 5.52 -9.55
CA GLN A 172 -3.27 6.18 -10.41
C GLN A 172 -2.85 6.18 -11.89
N ARG A 173 -1.57 6.46 -12.18
CA ARG A 173 -1.01 6.38 -13.54
C ARG A 173 -1.07 4.96 -14.08
N ALA A 174 -0.73 3.96 -13.27
CA ALA A 174 -0.85 2.55 -13.66
C ALA A 174 -2.31 2.16 -13.94
N ASN A 175 -3.23 2.54 -13.05
CA ASN A 175 -4.67 2.30 -13.22
C ASN A 175 -5.21 2.96 -14.49
N HIS A 176 -4.70 4.13 -14.85
CA HIS A 176 -5.05 4.80 -16.10
C HIS A 176 -4.47 4.08 -17.33
N ASN A 177 -3.17 3.77 -17.31
CA ASN A 177 -2.48 3.08 -18.40
C ASN A 177 -3.07 1.67 -18.66
N TYR A 178 -3.50 1.00 -17.60
CA TYR A 178 -4.08 -0.34 -17.65
C TYR A 178 -5.61 -0.33 -17.49
N ALA A 179 -6.28 0.78 -17.79
CA ALA A 179 -7.74 0.88 -17.67
C ALA A 179 -8.48 -0.15 -18.54
N PHE A 180 -7.91 -0.52 -19.69
CA PHE A 180 -8.47 -1.52 -20.61
C PHE A 180 -8.61 -2.93 -20.02
N LEU A 181 -7.90 -3.25 -18.93
CA LEU A 181 -8.01 -4.55 -18.27
C LEU A 181 -9.42 -4.79 -17.71
N SER A 182 -10.16 -3.75 -17.34
CA SER A 182 -11.55 -3.94 -16.89
C SER A 182 -12.45 -4.43 -18.02
N ASP A 183 -12.21 -3.99 -19.25
CA ASP A 183 -13.02 -4.37 -20.40
C ASP A 183 -12.71 -5.81 -20.81
N TYR A 184 -11.44 -6.20 -20.76
CA TYR A 184 -11.02 -7.59 -20.97
C TYR A 184 -11.59 -8.54 -19.91
N GLN A 185 -11.55 -8.15 -18.63
CA GLN A 185 -12.16 -8.96 -17.56
C GLN A 185 -13.68 -9.10 -17.74
N ALA A 186 -14.37 -8.06 -18.23
CA ALA A 186 -15.79 -8.13 -18.50
C ALA A 186 -16.12 -9.12 -19.64
N THR A 187 -15.34 -9.13 -20.72
CA THR A 187 -15.52 -10.09 -21.82
C THR A 187 -15.15 -11.51 -21.40
N GLU A 188 -14.11 -11.67 -20.57
CA GLU A 188 -13.73 -12.95 -19.97
C GLU A 188 -14.87 -13.55 -19.12
N VAL A 189 -15.50 -12.75 -18.26
CA VAL A 189 -16.66 -13.19 -17.46
C VAL A 189 -17.82 -13.66 -18.34
N LEU A 190 -18.10 -12.95 -19.45
CA LEU A 190 -19.13 -13.37 -20.40
C LEU A 190 -18.78 -14.72 -21.06
N GLY A 191 -17.51 -14.91 -21.44
CA GLY A 191 -16.98 -16.16 -21.96
C GLY A 191 -17.11 -17.32 -20.96
N LEU A 192 -16.68 -17.13 -19.72
CA LEU A 192 -16.79 -18.12 -18.65
C LEU A 192 -18.25 -18.47 -18.34
N LYS A 193 -19.16 -17.49 -18.34
CA LYS A 193 -20.61 -17.74 -18.19
C LYS A 193 -21.17 -18.57 -19.34
N ALA A 194 -20.71 -18.35 -20.56
CA ALA A 194 -21.11 -19.16 -21.71
C ALA A 194 -20.56 -20.59 -21.62
N GLN A 195 -19.33 -20.77 -21.12
CA GLN A 195 -18.76 -22.09 -20.85
C GLN A 195 -19.53 -22.82 -19.75
N LEU A 196 -19.85 -22.13 -18.64
CA LEU A 196 -20.59 -22.68 -17.51
C LEU A 196 -21.94 -23.27 -17.94
N LYS A 197 -22.64 -22.62 -18.88
CA LYS A 197 -23.91 -23.10 -19.43
C LYS A 197 -23.76 -24.38 -20.27
N LYS A 198 -22.58 -24.61 -20.87
CA LYS A 198 -22.31 -25.75 -21.75
C LYS A 198 -21.75 -26.95 -20.98
N THR A 199 -21.00 -26.70 -19.92
CA THR A 199 -20.36 -27.75 -19.11
C THR A 199 -21.40 -28.55 -18.33
N LYS A 200 -21.30 -29.88 -18.41
CA LYS A 200 -22.15 -30.82 -17.67
C LYS A 200 -21.41 -31.44 -16.48
N ASP A 201 -20.09 -31.49 -16.52
CA ASP A 201 -19.28 -32.07 -15.46
C ASP A 201 -19.37 -31.21 -14.19
N PRO A 202 -19.72 -31.80 -13.03
CA PRO A 202 -19.98 -31.05 -11.81
C PRO A 202 -18.73 -30.34 -11.29
N ASP A 203 -17.57 -31.00 -11.33
CA ASP A 203 -16.32 -30.43 -10.83
C ASP A 203 -15.86 -29.23 -11.66
N GLN A 204 -15.95 -29.33 -12.98
CA GLN A 204 -15.61 -28.24 -13.91
C GLN A 204 -16.59 -27.08 -13.77
N HIS A 205 -17.86 -27.38 -13.59
CA HIS A 205 -18.90 -26.38 -13.38
C HIS A 205 -18.65 -25.58 -12.09
N ASP A 206 -18.26 -26.24 -11.00
CA ASP A 206 -17.93 -25.56 -9.75
C ASP A 206 -16.63 -24.75 -9.84
N GLN A 207 -15.63 -25.21 -10.59
CA GLN A 207 -14.42 -24.44 -10.87
C GLN A 207 -14.73 -23.15 -11.66
N LEU A 208 -15.54 -23.26 -12.71
CA LEU A 208 -15.98 -22.12 -13.53
C LEU A 208 -16.78 -21.11 -12.70
N LYS A 209 -17.68 -21.57 -11.82
CA LYS A 209 -18.39 -20.69 -10.88
C LYS A 209 -17.44 -19.92 -9.98
N ARG A 210 -16.46 -20.59 -9.36
CA ARG A 210 -15.47 -19.95 -8.49
C ARG A 210 -14.65 -18.90 -9.24
N GLN A 211 -14.24 -19.20 -10.47
CA GLN A 211 -13.52 -18.26 -11.32
C GLN A 211 -14.37 -17.02 -11.65
N ILE A 212 -15.62 -17.20 -12.07
CA ILE A 212 -16.56 -16.10 -12.34
C ILE A 212 -16.72 -15.23 -11.08
N MET A 213 -16.97 -15.84 -9.92
CA MET A 213 -17.11 -15.11 -8.66
C MET A 213 -15.85 -14.31 -8.30
N SER A 214 -14.67 -14.90 -8.50
CA SER A 214 -13.38 -14.24 -8.25
C SER A 214 -13.21 -13.01 -9.14
N ILE A 215 -13.43 -13.13 -10.45
CA ILE A 215 -13.27 -12.00 -11.38
C ILE A 215 -14.35 -10.94 -11.15
N GLU A 216 -15.60 -11.33 -10.93
CA GLU A 216 -16.67 -10.38 -10.61
C GLU A 216 -16.41 -9.63 -9.31
N SER A 217 -15.87 -10.29 -8.28
CA SER A 217 -15.52 -9.64 -7.02
C SER A 217 -14.42 -8.58 -7.20
N LYS A 218 -13.40 -8.90 -8.01
CA LYS A 218 -12.32 -7.97 -8.36
C LYS A 218 -12.85 -6.77 -9.14
N LEU A 219 -13.73 -7.00 -10.13
CA LEU A 219 -14.37 -5.94 -10.89
C LEU A 219 -15.22 -5.02 -10.00
N ARG A 220 -16.03 -5.59 -9.10
CA ARG A 220 -16.84 -4.80 -8.15
C ARG A 220 -15.97 -3.97 -7.20
N ASN A 221 -14.89 -4.55 -6.68
CA ASN A 221 -13.94 -3.83 -5.82
C ASN A 221 -13.25 -2.69 -6.58
N ALA A 222 -12.79 -2.94 -7.82
CA ALA A 222 -12.19 -1.90 -8.65
C ALA A 222 -13.17 -0.76 -8.96
N GLN A 223 -14.43 -1.08 -9.26
CA GLN A 223 -15.49 -0.06 -9.44
C GLN A 223 -15.73 0.75 -8.16
N TYR A 224 -15.75 0.08 -7.01
CA TYR A 224 -15.89 0.73 -5.71
C TYR A 224 -14.75 1.73 -5.47
N GLN A 225 -13.49 1.30 -5.62
CA GLN A 225 -12.31 2.15 -5.48
C GLN A 225 -12.30 3.34 -6.45
N ARG A 226 -12.72 3.13 -7.71
CA ARG A 226 -12.87 4.21 -8.71
C ARG A 226 -13.84 5.27 -8.22
N ARG A 227 -15.03 4.89 -7.72
CA ARG A 227 -15.99 5.84 -7.16
C ARG A 227 -15.48 6.57 -5.93
N GLU A 228 -14.77 5.88 -5.03
CA GLU A 228 -14.16 6.55 -3.88
C GLU A 228 -13.17 7.65 -4.34
N ALA A 229 -12.35 7.34 -5.34
CA ALA A 229 -11.38 8.28 -5.89
C ALA A 229 -12.07 9.46 -6.59
N GLU A 230 -13.14 9.22 -7.35
CA GLU A 230 -13.94 10.25 -8.02
C GLU A 230 -14.53 11.24 -7.01
N ILE A 231 -15.19 10.75 -5.97
CA ILE A 231 -15.77 11.60 -4.90
C ILE A 231 -14.68 12.45 -4.22
N LEU A 232 -13.53 11.84 -3.91
CA LEU A 232 -12.41 12.58 -3.32
C LEU A 232 -11.88 13.65 -4.27
N GLN A 233 -11.78 13.37 -5.57
CA GLN A 233 -11.35 14.34 -6.57
C GLN A 233 -12.36 15.48 -6.71
N GLU A 234 -13.65 15.18 -6.79
CA GLU A 234 -14.71 16.19 -6.84
C GLU A 234 -14.70 17.10 -5.61
N HIS A 235 -14.57 16.51 -4.41
CA HIS A 235 -14.46 17.27 -3.17
C HIS A 235 -13.24 18.20 -3.20
N LYS A 236 -12.06 17.69 -3.59
CA LYS A 236 -10.85 18.51 -3.73
C LYS A 236 -11.02 19.64 -4.74
N LYS A 237 -11.73 19.40 -5.85
CA LYS A 237 -12.04 20.44 -6.86
C LYS A 237 -12.93 21.53 -6.26
N LYS A 238 -14.04 21.15 -5.61
CA LYS A 238 -14.98 22.08 -4.96
C LYS A 238 -14.30 22.95 -3.89
N GLU A 239 -13.46 22.35 -3.04
CA GLU A 239 -12.72 23.09 -2.03
C GLU A 239 -11.68 24.04 -2.65
N ARG A 240 -10.99 23.59 -3.70
CA ARG A 240 -10.03 24.42 -4.44
C ARG A 240 -10.71 25.63 -5.09
N GLU A 241 -11.90 25.45 -5.65
CA GLU A 241 -12.72 26.51 -6.22
C GLU A 241 -13.21 27.50 -5.15
N ALA A 242 -13.72 27.00 -4.01
CA ALA A 242 -14.16 27.84 -2.91
C ALA A 242 -13.02 28.69 -2.31
N ILE A 243 -11.80 28.17 -2.28
CA ILE A 243 -10.62 28.95 -1.87
C ILE A 243 -10.24 29.98 -2.92
N ARG A 244 -10.26 29.60 -4.21
CA ARG A 244 -9.97 30.53 -5.31
C ARG A 244 -10.94 31.70 -5.33
N GLU A 245 -12.21 31.45 -5.04
CA GLU A 245 -13.25 32.48 -4.89
C GLU A 245 -13.17 33.26 -3.58
N GLY A 246 -12.33 32.84 -2.63
CA GLY A 246 -12.17 33.47 -1.32
C GLY A 246 -13.28 33.15 -0.31
N LYS A 247 -14.26 32.30 -0.66
CA LYS A 247 -15.34 31.86 0.25
C LYS A 247 -14.82 31.06 1.44
N LYS A 248 -13.72 30.32 1.25
CA LYS A 248 -13.04 29.56 2.29
C LYS A 248 -11.57 29.95 2.36
N ALA A 249 -11.07 30.20 3.57
CA ALA A 249 -9.66 30.51 3.79
C ALA A 249 -8.77 29.26 3.84
N ARG A 250 -9.33 28.09 4.17
CA ARG A 250 -8.59 26.84 4.39
C ARG A 250 -9.29 25.67 3.68
N PRO A 251 -8.53 24.72 3.08
CA PRO A 251 -9.13 23.54 2.47
C PRO A 251 -9.71 22.61 3.53
N TYR A 252 -10.95 22.17 3.31
CA TYR A 252 -11.52 21.07 4.07
C TYR A 252 -11.14 19.75 3.39
N TYR A 253 -10.86 18.72 4.19
CA TYR A 253 -10.60 17.36 3.69
C TYR A 253 -11.67 16.44 4.22
N LEU A 254 -12.30 15.69 3.33
CA LEU A 254 -13.37 14.78 3.68
C LEU A 254 -12.86 13.68 4.61
N LYS A 255 -13.55 13.45 5.72
CA LYS A 255 -13.24 12.31 6.61
C LYS A 255 -13.60 10.99 5.92
N GLN A 256 -12.92 9.91 6.26
CA GLN A 256 -13.23 8.59 5.70
C GLN A 256 -14.68 8.14 5.96
N SER A 257 -15.24 8.48 7.12
CA SER A 257 -16.64 8.19 7.46
C SER A 257 -17.62 8.98 6.59
N GLU A 258 -17.28 10.20 6.20
CA GLU A 258 -18.09 11.03 5.31
C GLU A 258 -17.99 10.55 3.86
N LEU A 259 -16.80 10.12 3.43
CA LEU A 259 -16.58 9.47 2.13
C LEU A 259 -17.45 8.21 2.00
N LYS A 260 -17.40 7.31 2.99
CA LYS A 260 -18.23 6.09 3.02
C LYS A 260 -19.73 6.41 2.99
N LYS A 261 -20.17 7.49 3.65
CA LYS A 261 -21.58 7.94 3.60
C LYS A 261 -21.98 8.40 2.19
N GLN A 262 -21.13 9.19 1.52
CA GLN A 262 -21.38 9.66 0.16
C GLN A 262 -21.46 8.50 -0.83
N ILE A 263 -20.50 7.56 -0.79
CA ILE A 263 -20.53 6.35 -1.63
C ILE A 263 -21.80 5.55 -1.40
N LYS A 264 -22.22 5.40 -0.13
CA LYS A 264 -23.45 4.67 0.21
C LYS A 264 -24.70 5.36 -0.31
N GLN A 265 -24.76 6.69 -0.24
CA GLN A 265 -25.85 7.51 -0.79
C GLN A 265 -25.91 7.35 -2.30
N GLU A 266 -24.80 7.56 -3.02
CA GLU A 266 -24.73 7.37 -4.47
C GLU A 266 -25.12 5.94 -4.89
N ARG A 267 -24.69 4.93 -4.12
CA ARG A 267 -25.09 3.54 -4.37
C ARG A 267 -26.59 3.33 -4.19
N GLN A 268 -27.20 3.93 -3.16
CA GLN A 268 -28.64 3.88 -2.97
C GLN A 268 -29.35 4.60 -4.12
N ASP A 269 -28.88 5.78 -4.51
CA ASP A 269 -29.45 6.58 -5.60
C ASP A 269 -29.30 5.93 -6.98
N ALA A 270 -28.26 5.12 -7.19
CA ALA A 270 -28.10 4.32 -8.39
C ALA A 270 -29.02 3.08 -8.42
N MET A 271 -29.44 2.56 -7.26
CA MET A 271 -30.37 1.42 -7.21
C MET A 271 -31.80 1.85 -7.58
N GLY A 272 -32.62 0.96 -8.16
CA GLY A 272 -34.06 1.23 -8.35
C GLY A 272 -34.86 1.15 -7.05
N LYS A 273 -36.05 1.79 -6.99
CA LYS A 273 -36.92 1.82 -5.79
C LYS A 273 -37.16 0.45 -5.16
N ARG A 274 -37.52 -0.56 -5.96
CA ARG A 274 -37.76 -1.93 -5.48
C ARG A 274 -36.53 -2.55 -4.83
N ALA A 275 -35.35 -2.34 -5.40
CA ALA A 275 -34.08 -2.85 -4.88
C ALA A 275 -33.69 -2.13 -3.58
N ARG A 276 -33.85 -0.80 -3.52
CA ARG A 276 -33.66 0.00 -2.29
C ARG A 276 -34.55 -0.51 -1.17
N ASP A 277 -35.87 -0.60 -1.41
CA ASP A 277 -36.86 -1.05 -0.42
C ASP A 277 -36.53 -2.47 0.08
N LYS A 278 -36.11 -3.38 -0.82
CA LYS A 278 -35.67 -4.75 -0.45
C LYS A 278 -34.40 -4.72 0.42
N SER A 279 -33.43 -3.88 0.08
CA SER A 279 -32.18 -3.72 0.84
C SER A 279 -32.44 -3.15 2.24
N ASP A 280 -33.34 -2.17 2.37
CA ASP A 280 -33.68 -1.53 3.63
C ASP A 280 -34.51 -2.46 4.51
N LYS A 281 -35.44 -3.24 3.93
CA LYS A 281 -36.14 -4.31 4.66
C LYS A 281 -35.17 -5.35 5.21
N ARG A 282 -34.19 -5.80 4.40
CA ARG A 282 -33.14 -6.73 4.86
C ARG A 282 -32.30 -6.10 5.98
N LYS A 283 -31.94 -4.82 5.87
CA LYS A 283 -31.19 -4.08 6.90
C LYS A 283 -31.99 -3.96 8.20
N LYS A 284 -33.25 -3.55 8.14
CA LYS A 284 -34.16 -3.47 9.30
C LYS A 284 -34.35 -4.82 9.98
N LYS A 285 -34.49 -5.91 9.20
CA LYS A 285 -34.55 -7.27 9.77
C LYS A 285 -33.26 -7.62 10.52
N ARG A 286 -32.09 -7.32 9.94
CA ARG A 286 -30.79 -7.55 10.58
C ARG A 286 -30.60 -6.72 11.85
N GLU A 287 -30.99 -5.45 11.81
CA GLU A 287 -30.95 -4.54 12.97
C GLU A 287 -31.88 -5.05 14.07
N LYS A 288 -33.14 -5.40 13.75
CA LYS A 288 -34.07 -6.03 14.71
C LYS A 288 -33.50 -7.31 15.32
N THR A 289 -32.87 -8.17 14.53
CA THR A 289 -32.24 -9.39 15.07
C THR A 289 -31.02 -9.10 15.94
N LYS A 290 -30.25 -8.05 15.62
CA LYS A 290 -29.12 -7.61 16.44
C LYS A 290 -29.60 -7.00 17.74
N GLU A 291 -30.59 -6.11 17.70
CA GLU A 291 -31.24 -5.53 18.88
C GLU A 291 -31.84 -6.61 19.78
N ALA A 292 -32.55 -7.58 19.20
CA ALA A 292 -33.07 -8.73 19.95
C ALA A 292 -31.95 -9.58 20.58
N ARG A 293 -30.80 -9.73 19.90
CA ARG A 293 -29.63 -10.43 20.42
C ARG A 293 -28.89 -9.61 21.49
N ASP A 294 -28.93 -8.29 21.42
CA ASP A 294 -28.30 -7.40 22.40
C ASP A 294 -29.13 -7.28 23.69
N MET A 295 -30.46 -7.43 23.57
CA MET A 295 -31.35 -7.45 24.74
C MET A 295 -31.02 -8.62 25.68
N PRO A 296 -31.16 -8.45 27.01
CA PRO A 296 -30.99 -9.55 27.97
C PRO A 296 -31.93 -10.72 27.67
N ARG A 297 -31.45 -11.97 27.81
CA ARG A 297 -32.21 -13.21 27.47
C ARG A 297 -33.65 -13.23 28.00
N VAL A 298 -33.87 -12.73 29.21
CA VAL A 298 -35.21 -12.66 29.86
C VAL A 298 -36.20 -11.82 29.05
N ARG A 299 -35.73 -10.80 28.32
CA ARG A 299 -36.55 -9.92 27.48
C ARG A 299 -36.63 -10.34 26.02
N ARG A 300 -35.94 -11.42 25.62
CA ARG A 300 -35.96 -11.92 24.23
C ARG A 300 -37.18 -12.78 23.91
N PHE A 301 -37.79 -13.39 24.92
CA PHE A 301 -38.90 -14.35 24.81
C PHE A 301 -40.24 -13.80 25.29
N VAL A 302 -40.31 -12.49 25.58
CA VAL A 302 -41.57 -11.84 25.96
C VAL A 302 -42.18 -11.30 24.67
N ASP A 303 -43.05 -12.12 24.07
CA ASP A 303 -43.98 -11.72 22.99
C ASP A 303 -45.36 -11.43 23.58
#